data_AF-A0A175YFM4-F1
#
_entry.id   AF-A0A175YFM4-F1
#
_cell.length_a   1.000
_cell.length_b   1.000
_cell.length_c   1.000
_cell.angle_alpha   90.00
_cell.angle_beta   90.00
_cell.angle_gamma   90.00
#
_symmetry.space_group_name_H-M   'P 1'
#
loop_
_entity.id
_entity.type
_entity.pdbx_description
1 polymer ?
#
loop_
_entity_poly.entity_id
_entity_poly.type
_entity_poly.pdbx_seq_one_letter_code
_entity_poly.pdbx_strand_id
1 'polypeptide(L)'
;MDKATQEVANAIVEAQSLAMGGNVNGLSLGPDIPTISLSRTVALPELRRIRRTFIKLTGQSSLSGAPPPSDANSTKRMFVDYLNRELGSG
;
A
#
# COMPACT_ATOMS: atom_id res chain seq x y z
N MET A 1 2.94 5.72 11.22
CA MET A 1 2.22 5.60 9.94
C MET A 1 3.15 5.62 8.74
N ASP A 2 3.95 6.68 8.54
CA ASP A 2 4.85 6.82 7.38
C ASP A 2 5.77 5.63 7.15
N LYS A 3 6.46 5.17 8.20
CA LYS A 3 7.39 4.03 8.11
C LYS A 3 6.71 2.77 7.56
N ALA A 4 5.54 2.42 8.09
CA ALA A 4 4.77 1.26 7.65
C ALA A 4 4.36 1.37 6.16
N THR A 5 3.87 2.54 5.73
CA THR A 5 3.51 2.76 4.31
C THR A 5 4.73 2.74 3.39
N GLN A 6 5.90 3.17 3.89
CA GLN A 6 7.14 3.15 3.14
C GLN A 6 7.68 1.73 2.96
N GLU A 7 7.57 0.87 3.98
CA GLU A 7 7.92 -0.55 3.88
C GLU A 7 7.09 -1.25 2.80
N VAL A 8 5.78 -1.01 2.75
CA VAL A 8 4.91 -1.54 1.68
C VAL A 8 5.35 -1.04 0.30
N ALA A 9 5.61 0.26 0.18
CA ALA A 9 6.02 0.86 -1.09
C ALA A 9 7.35 0.28 -1.59
N ASN A 10 8.33 0.12 -0.69
CA ASN A 10 9.61 -0.49 -1.02
C ASN A 10 9.44 -1.94 -1.49
N ALA A 11 8.61 -2.73 -0.80
CA ALA A 11 8.37 -4.12 -1.18
C ALA A 11 7.71 -4.24 -2.57
N ILE A 12 6.81 -3.32 -2.93
CA ILE A 12 6.22 -3.26 -4.28
C ILE A 12 7.32 -3.01 -5.32
N VAL A 13 8.18 -2.01 -5.09
CA VAL A 13 9.26 -1.66 -6.01
C VAL A 13 10.26 -2.81 -6.15
N GLU A 14 10.61 -3.45 -5.04
CA GLU A 14 11.48 -4.62 -5.00
C GLU A 14 10.87 -5.80 -5.77
N ALA A 15 9.59 -6.10 -5.56
CA ALA A 15 8.90 -7.16 -6.27
C ALA A 15 8.84 -6.90 -7.79
N GLN A 16 8.57 -5.67 -8.22
CA GLN A 16 8.57 -5.28 -9.63
C GLN A 16 9.98 -5.35 -10.24
N SER A 17 11.01 -5.01 -9.47
CA SER A 17 12.41 -5.12 -9.88
C SER A 17 12.83 -6.58 -10.03
N LEU A 18 12.44 -7.45 -9.09
CA LEU A 18 12.72 -8.89 -9.13
C LEU A 18 11.99 -9.59 -10.27
N ALA A 19 10.78 -9.14 -10.61
CA ALA A 19 10.04 -9.64 -11.75
C ALA A 19 10.67 -9.25 -13.12
N MET A 20 11.77 -8.48 -13.14
CA MET A 20 12.43 -7.98 -14.36
C MET A 20 11.44 -7.37 -15.37
N GLY A 21 10.44 -6.63 -14.87
CA GLY A 21 9.39 -6.02 -15.69
C GLY A 21 8.21 -6.94 -16.04
N GLY A 22 8.18 -8.16 -15.51
CA GLY A 22 7.04 -9.08 -15.56
C GLY A 22 5.94 -8.73 -14.56
N ASN A 23 4.76 -9.34 -14.72
CA ASN A 23 3.61 -9.09 -13.86
C ASN A 23 3.84 -9.68 -12.46
N VAL A 24 3.69 -8.85 -11.43
CA VAL A 24 3.71 -9.27 -10.03
C VAL A 24 2.28 -9.66 -9.64
N ASN A 25 1.84 -10.88 -10.00
CA ASN A 25 0.45 -11.29 -9.78
C ASN A 25 -0.01 -11.17 -8.31
N GLY A 26 0.90 -11.28 -7.35
CA GLY A 26 0.62 -11.06 -5.93
C GLY A 26 1.88 -10.80 -5.10
N LEU A 27 1.83 -9.84 -4.18
CA LEU A 27 2.88 -9.57 -3.20
C LEU A 27 2.35 -9.79 -1.78
N SER A 28 2.97 -10.73 -1.05
CA SER A 28 2.68 -10.97 0.37
C SER A 28 3.70 -10.26 1.25
N LEU A 29 3.22 -9.54 2.26
CA LEU A 29 4.03 -8.73 3.18
C LEU A 29 4.13 -9.33 4.59
N GLY A 30 3.45 -10.45 4.83
CA GLY A 30 3.37 -11.12 6.12
C GLY A 30 2.07 -11.90 6.30
N PRO A 31 1.97 -12.74 7.34
CA PRO A 31 0.83 -13.65 7.55
C PRO A 31 -0.51 -12.93 7.81
N ASP A 32 -0.49 -11.73 8.39
CA ASP A 32 -1.69 -10.95 8.73
C ASP A 32 -1.97 -9.78 7.78
N ILE A 33 -1.21 -9.67 6.70
CA ILE A 33 -1.35 -8.58 5.71
C ILE A 33 -1.90 -9.20 4.42
N PRO A 34 -3.02 -8.70 3.89
CA PRO A 34 -3.57 -9.20 2.63
C PRO A 34 -2.55 -9.10 1.51
N THR A 35 -2.67 -9.98 0.52
CA THR A 35 -1.81 -9.95 -0.66
C THR A 35 -2.16 -8.73 -1.52
N ILE A 36 -1.14 -7.99 -1.95
CA ILE A 36 -1.32 -6.89 -2.91
C ILE A 36 -1.47 -7.52 -4.30
N SER A 37 -2.57 -7.23 -4.96
CA SER A 37 -2.84 -7.67 -6.33
C SER A 37 -2.31 -6.60 -7.30
N LEU A 38 -1.13 -6.82 -7.87
CA LEU A 38 -0.53 -5.94 -8.87
C LEU A 38 -0.76 -6.52 -10.26
N SER A 39 -1.99 -6.36 -10.77
CA SER A 39 -2.37 -6.76 -12.14
C SER A 39 -1.60 -6.02 -13.23
N ARG A 40 -0.92 -4.91 -12.88
CA ARG A 40 -0.03 -4.14 -13.74
C ARG A 40 1.15 -3.57 -12.97
N THR A 41 2.19 -3.18 -13.70
CA THR A 41 3.30 -2.39 -13.17
C THR A 41 2.79 -1.03 -12.70
N VAL A 42 2.99 -0.74 -11.41
CA VAL A 42 2.74 0.57 -10.80
C VAL A 42 3.98 1.44 -10.97
N ALA A 43 3.81 2.66 -11.48
CA ALA A 43 4.92 3.59 -11.61
C ALA A 43 5.25 4.24 -10.25
N LEU A 44 6.53 4.53 -9.98
CA LEU A 44 6.95 5.22 -8.75
C LEU A 44 6.19 6.53 -8.47
N PRO A 45 5.92 7.41 -9.46
CA PRO A 45 5.15 8.62 -9.22
C PRO A 45 3.70 8.33 -8.80
N GLU A 46 3.10 7.29 -9.35
CA GLU A 46 1.74 6.86 -9.01
C GLU A 46 1.68 6.31 -7.58
N LEU A 47 2.63 5.43 -7.22
CA LEU A 47 2.75 4.90 -5.87
C LEU A 47 2.96 6.01 -4.82
N ARG A 48 3.78 7.02 -5.14
CA ARG A 48 3.97 8.21 -4.29
C ARG A 48 2.69 9.00 -4.12
N ARG A 49 1.91 9.19 -5.19
CA ARG A 49 0.62 9.89 -5.14
C ARG A 49 -0.38 9.14 -4.25
N ILE A 50 -0.55 7.84 -4.48
CA ILE A 50 -1.45 6.96 -3.71
C ILE A 50 -1.09 7.00 -2.22
N ARG A 51 0.20 6.82 -1.88
CA ARG A 51 0.68 6.91 -0.49
C ARG A 51 0.35 8.26 0.14
N ARG A 52 0.58 9.38 -0.56
CA ARG A 52 0.30 10.72 -0.02
C ARG A 52 -1.20 10.92 0.22
N THR A 53 -2.05 10.45 -0.70
CA THR A 53 -3.50 10.50 -0.53
C THR A 53 -3.95 9.66 0.66
N PHE A 54 -3.45 8.42 0.77
CA PHE A 54 -3.74 7.55 1.91
C PHE A 54 -3.39 8.22 3.24
N ILE A 55 -2.16 8.71 3.42
CA ILE A 55 -1.72 9.38 4.65
C ILE A 55 -2.61 10.58 4.96
N LYS A 56 -2.98 11.38 3.95
CA LYS A 56 -3.87 12.53 4.13
C LYS A 56 -5.25 12.09 4.59
N LEU A 57 -5.85 11.09 3.94
CA LEU A 57 -7.18 10.59 4.29
C LEU A 57 -7.19 10.00 5.69
N THR A 58 -6.21 9.18 6.04
CA THR A 58 -6.13 8.58 7.37
C THR A 58 -5.79 9.58 8.47
N GLY A 59 -5.00 10.61 8.17
CA GLY A 59 -4.75 11.73 9.08
C GLY A 59 -5.99 12.60 9.29
N GLN A 60 -6.85 12.73 8.26
CA GLN A 60 -8.13 13.42 8.36
C GLN A 60 -9.20 12.59 9.10
N SER A 61 -9.19 11.26 8.99
CA SER A 61 -10.08 10.39 9.77
C SER A 61 -9.87 10.52 11.28
N SER A 62 -8.65 10.84 11.72
CA SER A 62 -8.35 11.19 13.12
C SER A 62 -9.12 12.41 13.63
N LEU A 63 -9.64 13.29 12.75
CA LEU A 63 -10.45 14.46 13.11
C LEU A 63 -11.96 14.15 13.21
N SER A 64 -12.43 13.02 12.67
CA SER A 64 -13.83 12.57 12.75
C SER A 64 -14.07 11.48 13.81
N GLY A 65 -13.08 11.18 14.66
CA GLY A 65 -13.26 10.36 15.85
C GLY A 65 -12.94 8.86 15.71
N ALA A 66 -12.56 8.38 14.53
CA ALA A 66 -11.99 7.04 14.39
C ALA A 66 -10.48 7.12 14.70
N PRO A 67 -9.96 6.39 15.70
CA PRO A 67 -8.54 6.42 16.02
C PRO A 67 -7.73 5.93 14.82
N PRO A 68 -6.60 6.58 14.49
CA PRO A 68 -5.69 6.05 13.50
C PRO A 68 -5.17 4.67 13.93
N PRO A 69 -4.77 3.80 13.00
CA PRO A 69 -4.23 2.49 13.35
C PRO A 69 -3.04 2.64 14.32
N SER A 70 -3.19 2.06 15.51
CA SER A 70 -2.21 2.19 16.61
C SER A 70 -0.93 1.41 16.36
N ASP A 71 -0.97 0.41 15.47
CA ASP A 71 0.15 -0.48 15.19
C ASP A 71 0.53 -0.51 13.69
N ALA A 72 1.79 -0.93 13.44
CA ALA A 72 2.37 -0.93 12.11
C ALA A 72 1.69 -1.93 11.16
N ASN A 73 1.25 -3.08 11.66
CA ASN A 73 0.61 -4.11 10.83
C ASN A 73 -0.79 -3.68 10.40
N SER A 74 -1.59 -3.09 11.29
CA SER A 74 -2.87 -2.46 10.96
C SER A 74 -2.71 -1.36 9.92
N THR A 75 -1.66 -0.53 10.03
CA THR A 75 -1.35 0.49 9.01
C THR A 75 -1.03 -0.14 7.66
N LYS A 76 -0.19 -1.19 7.62
CA LYS A 76 0.14 -1.91 6.38
C LYS A 76 -1.12 -2.51 5.77
N ARG A 77 -1.96 -3.18 6.57
CA ARG A 77 -3.21 -3.78 6.12
C ARG A 77 -4.16 -2.76 5.49
N MET A 78 -4.45 -1.66 6.19
CA MET A 78 -5.25 -0.57 5.62
C MET A 78 -4.67 0.01 4.33
N PHE A 79 -3.34 0.17 4.27
CA PHE A 79 -2.71 0.70 3.07
C PHE A 79 -2.76 -0.29 1.89
N VAL A 80 -2.60 -1.59 2.15
CA VAL A 80 -2.76 -2.63 1.13
C VAL A 80 -4.20 -2.71 0.61
N ASP A 81 -5.19 -2.62 1.51
CA ASP A 81 -6.60 -2.58 1.09
C ASP A 81 -6.88 -1.36 0.20
N TYR A 82 -6.32 -0.21 0.57
CA TYR A 82 -6.40 1.01 -0.24
C TYR A 82 -5.71 0.83 -1.61
N LEU A 83 -4.51 0.23 -1.65
CA LEU A 83 -3.80 -0.08 -2.89
C LEU A 83 -4.61 -1.01 -3.80
N ASN A 84 -5.16 -2.10 -3.27
CA ASN A 84 -5.97 -3.04 -4.03
C ASN A 84 -7.20 -2.37 -4.64
N ARG A 85 -7.81 -1.42 -3.92
CA ARG A 85 -8.93 -0.62 -4.44
C ARG A 85 -8.50 0.34 -5.54
N GLU A 86 -7.42 1.11 -5.33
CA GLU A 86 -6.96 2.11 -6.29
C GLU A 86 -6.37 1.49 -7.57
N LEU A 87 -5.72 0.33 -7.44
CA LEU A 87 -5.07 -0.36 -8.56
C LEU A 87 -6.01 -1.35 -9.26
N GLY A 88 -7.00 -1.90 -8.55
CA GLY A 88 -7.97 -2.85 -9.09
C GLY A 88 -9.20 -2.22 -9.76
N SER A 89 -9.45 -0.92 -9.56
CA SER A 89 -10.57 -0.19 -10.16
C SER A 89 -10.24 0.47 -11.52
N GLY A 90 -9.20 -0.01 -12.22
CA GLY A 90 -8.69 0.55 -13.47
C GLY A 90 -9.01 -0.29 -14.69
#